data_AF-A0A7C6DJ90-F1
#
_entry.id   AF-A0A7C6DJ90-F1
#
_cell.length_a   1.000
_cell.length_b   1.000
_cell.length_c   1.000
_cell.angle_alpha   90.00
_cell.angle_beta   90.00
_cell.angle_gamma   90.00
#
_symmetry.space_group_name_H-M   'P 1'
#
loop_
_entity.id
_entity.type
_entity.pdbx_description
1 polymer ?
#
loop_
_entity_poly.entity_id
_entity_poly.type
_entity_poly.pdbx_seq_one_letter_code
_entity_poly.pdbx_strand_id
1 'polypeptide(L)'
;MTGQLQAALRVAITLALAMLVGGVIVALSGKDPVFAYSELARSALGSDRALANSLLAATPLIFTGLATLIAFRAGIFNVGVEGSLYLGAFAAAWTGFTFTMLPGVVLVPLAFLIAGVVGGLWGALQDGRGGHDHHVQLRRHSVH
;
A
#
# COMPACT_ATOMS: atom_id res chain seq x y z
N MET A 1 -17.33 -3.53 -25.74
CA MET A 1 -17.31 -2.16 -25.17
C MET A 1 -18.11 -2.04 -23.86
N THR A 2 -19.14 -2.85 -23.62
CA THR A 2 -19.93 -2.86 -22.37
C THR A 2 -19.12 -3.26 -21.12
N GLY A 3 -18.16 -4.17 -21.26
CA GLY A 3 -17.35 -4.64 -20.11
C GLY A 3 -16.46 -3.57 -19.48
N GLN A 4 -15.81 -2.72 -20.28
CA GLN A 4 -14.93 -1.66 -19.75
C GLN A 4 -15.74 -0.55 -19.04
N LEU A 5 -16.90 -0.20 -19.58
CA LEU A 5 -17.82 0.76 -18.95
C LEU A 5 -18.33 0.23 -17.60
N GLN A 6 -18.70 -1.05 -17.52
CA GLN A 6 -19.14 -1.67 -16.28
C GLN A 6 -18.01 -1.75 -15.24
N ALA A 7 -16.77 -2.02 -15.67
CA ALA A 7 -15.61 -2.01 -14.78
C ALA A 7 -15.34 -0.61 -14.22
N ALA A 8 -15.34 0.42 -15.08
CA ALA A 8 -15.17 1.81 -14.66
C ALA A 8 -16.27 2.25 -13.70
N LEU A 9 -17.52 1.87 -13.97
CA LEU A 9 -18.66 2.18 -13.11
C LEU A 9 -18.51 1.53 -11.73
N ARG A 10 -18.08 0.26 -11.65
CA ARG A 10 -17.84 -0.41 -10.37
C ARG A 10 -16.79 0.32 -9.53
N VAL A 11 -15.68 0.73 -10.15
CA VAL A 11 -14.62 1.51 -9.48
C VAL A 11 -15.13 2.87 -9.03
N ALA A 12 -15.90 3.56 -9.86
CA ALA A 12 -16.48 4.85 -9.49
C ALA A 12 -17.43 4.72 -8.27
N ILE A 13 -18.27 3.69 -8.25
CA ILE A 13 -19.18 3.42 -7.13
C ILE A 13 -18.41 3.09 -5.86
N THR A 14 -17.37 2.23 -5.92
CA THR A 14 -16.57 1.90 -4.73
C THR A 14 -15.80 3.10 -4.19
N LEU A 15 -15.26 3.95 -5.06
CA LEU A 15 -14.62 5.21 -4.67
C LEU A 15 -15.62 6.17 -4.01
N ALA A 16 -16.81 6.34 -4.59
CA ALA A 16 -17.84 7.19 -4.02
C ALA A 16 -18.30 6.70 -2.64
N LEU A 17 -18.48 5.38 -2.47
CA LEU A 17 -18.80 4.77 -1.18
C LEU A 17 -17.67 4.96 -0.16
N ALA A 18 -16.41 4.78 -0.55
CA ALA A 18 -15.27 5.00 0.32
C ALA A 18 -15.20 6.46 0.80
N MET A 19 -15.42 7.42 -0.11
CA MET A 19 -15.52 8.84 0.26
C MET A 19 -16.71 9.09 1.18
N LEU A 20 -17.89 8.50 0.91
CA LEU A 20 -19.04 8.68 1.78
C LEU A 20 -18.78 8.16 3.21
N VAL A 21 -18.23 6.96 3.34
CA VAL A 21 -17.88 6.37 4.64
C VAL A 21 -16.82 7.22 5.36
N GLY A 22 -15.76 7.64 4.65
CA GLY A 22 -14.76 8.54 5.21
C GLY A 22 -15.38 9.85 5.71
N GLY A 23 -16.40 10.36 5.01
CA GLY A 23 -17.03 11.64 5.30
C GLY A 23 -17.88 11.54 6.55
N VAL A 24 -18.59 10.42 6.70
CA VAL A 24 -19.31 10.08 7.93
C VAL A 24 -18.34 10.01 9.12
N ILE A 25 -17.16 9.38 8.97
CA ILE A 25 -16.16 9.31 10.04
C ILE A 25 -15.64 10.70 10.44
N VAL A 26 -15.39 11.57 9.46
CA VAL A 26 -14.95 12.96 9.71
C VAL A 26 -16.05 13.75 10.42
N ALA A 27 -17.31 13.60 10.00
CA ALA A 27 -18.47 14.24 10.63
C ALA A 27 -18.64 13.76 12.09
N LEU A 28 -18.51 12.46 12.35
CA LEU A 28 -18.54 11.88 13.70
C LEU A 28 -17.38 12.38 14.57
N SER A 29 -16.27 12.78 13.96
CA SER A 29 -15.12 13.40 14.64
C SER A 29 -15.31 14.89 14.94
N GLY A 30 -16.50 15.45 14.66
CA GLY A 30 -16.85 16.86 14.89
C GLY A 30 -16.20 17.84 13.91
N LYS A 31 -15.63 17.35 12.80
CA LYS A 31 -15.03 18.19 11.76
C LYS A 31 -15.93 18.25 10.53
N ASP A 32 -15.84 19.35 9.78
CA ASP A 32 -16.54 19.49 8.50
C ASP A 32 -15.90 18.56 7.44
N PRO A 33 -16.65 17.58 6.86
CA PRO A 33 -16.13 16.67 5.85
C PRO A 33 -15.76 17.36 4.54
N VAL A 34 -16.53 18.38 4.14
CA VAL A 34 -16.28 19.14 2.91
C VAL A 34 -14.97 19.91 3.04
N PHE A 35 -14.76 20.55 4.21
CA PHE A 35 -13.48 21.20 4.50
C PHE A 35 -12.32 20.20 4.49
N ALA A 36 -12.47 19.05 5.15
CA ALA A 36 -11.44 18.01 5.19
C ALA A 36 -11.08 17.48 3.78
N TYR A 37 -12.06 17.27 2.91
CA TYR A 37 -11.81 16.86 1.52
C TYR A 37 -11.17 17.97 0.69
N SER A 38 -11.58 19.22 0.88
CA SER A 38 -10.95 20.35 0.20
C SER A 38 -9.48 20.48 0.58
N GLU A 39 -9.15 20.26 1.86
CA GLU A 39 -7.77 20.32 2.34
C GLU A 39 -6.95 19.11 1.87
N LEU A 40 -7.53 17.90 1.83
CA LEU A 40 -6.90 16.73 1.21
C LEU A 40 -6.56 16.99 -0.27
N ALA A 41 -7.50 17.53 -1.04
CA ALA A 41 -7.29 17.85 -2.44
C ALA A 41 -6.19 18.93 -2.60
N ARG A 42 -6.19 19.94 -1.73
CA ARG A 42 -5.20 21.01 -1.74
C ARG A 42 -3.81 20.54 -1.29
N SER A 43 -3.74 19.63 -0.33
CA SER A 43 -2.49 19.00 0.11
C SER A 43 -1.90 18.06 -0.94
N ALA A 44 -2.73 17.50 -1.83
CA ALA A 44 -2.27 16.62 -2.91
C ALA A 44 -1.93 17.38 -4.21
N LEU A 45 -2.74 18.39 -4.58
CA LEU A 45 -2.70 19.04 -5.90
C LEU A 45 -2.53 20.56 -5.84
N GLY A 46 -2.55 21.18 -4.66
CA GLY A 46 -2.64 22.64 -4.52
C GLY A 46 -1.36 23.42 -4.83
N SER A 47 -0.23 22.75 -5.06
CA SER A 47 1.02 23.39 -5.49
C SER A 47 1.95 22.39 -6.20
N ASP A 48 2.94 22.89 -6.93
CA ASP A 48 3.96 22.04 -7.58
C ASP A 48 4.70 21.16 -6.57
N ARG A 49 4.96 21.68 -5.36
CA ARG A 49 5.58 20.90 -4.27
C ARG A 49 4.65 19.81 -3.73
N ALA A 50 3.36 20.12 -3.57
CA ALA A 50 2.36 19.15 -3.14
C ALA A 50 2.26 18.00 -4.16
N LEU A 51 2.18 18.34 -5.44
CA LEU A 51 2.13 17.36 -6.52
C LEU A 51 3.41 16.52 -6.57
N ALA A 52 4.59 17.15 -6.47
CA ALA A 52 5.86 16.43 -6.43
C ALA A 52 5.93 15.45 -5.25
N ASN A 53 5.50 15.87 -4.06
CA ASN A 53 5.46 15.00 -2.88
C ASN A 53 4.48 13.83 -3.06
N SER A 54 3.29 14.08 -3.60
CA SER A 54 2.32 13.03 -3.91
C SER A 54 2.86 12.03 -4.94
N LEU A 55 3.56 12.50 -5.99
CA LEU A 55 4.20 11.64 -6.96
C LEU A 55 5.36 10.84 -6.36
N LEU A 56 6.16 11.45 -5.48
CA LEU A 56 7.22 10.76 -4.74
C LEU A 56 6.65 9.60 -3.91
N ALA A 57 5.52 9.82 -3.23
CA ALA A 57 4.84 8.79 -2.44
C ALA A 57 4.14 7.73 -3.30
N ALA A 58 3.56 8.12 -4.45
CA ALA A 58 2.86 7.21 -5.35
C ALA A 58 3.82 6.29 -6.13
N THR A 59 5.03 6.76 -6.43
CA THR A 59 6.05 6.01 -7.19
C THR A 59 6.29 4.61 -6.63
N PRO A 60 6.66 4.42 -5.35
CA PRO A 60 6.87 3.08 -4.80
C PRO A 60 5.59 2.23 -4.84
N LEU A 61 4.41 2.81 -4.57
CA LEU A 61 3.13 2.10 -4.60
C LEU A 61 2.77 1.58 -6.00
N ILE A 62 3.04 2.38 -7.04
CA ILE A 62 2.83 1.97 -8.42
C ILE A 62 3.77 0.81 -8.77
N PHE A 63 5.05 0.90 -8.40
CA PHE A 63 6.01 -0.18 -8.62
C PHE A 63 5.64 -1.45 -7.87
N THR A 64 5.17 -1.36 -6.62
CA THR A 64 4.70 -2.54 -5.88
C THR A 64 3.46 -3.16 -6.51
N GLY A 65 2.49 -2.35 -6.93
CA GLY A 65 1.30 -2.83 -7.63
C GLY A 65 1.63 -3.52 -8.96
N LEU A 66 2.57 -2.95 -9.73
CA LEU A 66 3.07 -3.55 -10.97
C LEU A 66 3.81 -4.87 -10.71
N ALA A 67 4.66 -4.93 -9.69
CA ALA A 67 5.37 -6.16 -9.31
C ALA A 67 4.39 -7.27 -8.90
N THR A 68 3.36 -6.93 -8.11
CA THR A 68 2.31 -7.87 -7.71
C THR A 68 1.47 -8.34 -8.89
N LEU A 69 1.16 -7.46 -9.86
CA LEU A 69 0.46 -7.86 -11.09
C LEU A 69 1.24 -8.90 -11.89
N ILE A 70 2.57 -8.72 -12.00
CA ILE A 70 3.45 -9.69 -12.66
C ILE A 70 3.48 -11.02 -11.88
N ALA A 71 3.56 -10.97 -10.54
CA ALA A 71 3.53 -12.16 -9.69
C ALA A 71 2.21 -12.94 -9.80
N PHE A 72 1.06 -12.25 -9.85
CA PHE A 72 -0.24 -12.89 -10.08
C PHE A 72 -0.30 -13.59 -11.43
N ARG A 73 0.31 -13.01 -12.47
CA ARG A 73 0.40 -13.67 -13.78
C ARG A 73 1.28 -14.92 -13.75
N ALA A 74 2.26 -14.99 -12.84
CA ALA A 74 3.08 -16.17 -12.59
C ALA A 74 2.42 -17.18 -11.63
N GLY A 75 1.19 -16.93 -11.16
CA GLY A 75 0.46 -17.80 -10.23
C GLY A 75 0.93 -17.70 -8.78
N ILE A 76 1.80 -16.74 -8.45
CA ILE A 76 2.29 -16.49 -7.10
C ILE A 76 1.44 -15.38 -6.49
N PHE A 77 0.69 -15.70 -5.44
CA PHE A 77 -0.17 -14.73 -4.75
C PHE A 77 0.67 -13.80 -3.87
N ASN A 78 1.01 -12.62 -4.40
CA ASN A 78 1.86 -11.63 -3.71
C ASN A 78 1.05 -10.46 -3.11
N VAL A 79 0.07 -10.77 -2.26
CA VAL A 79 -0.91 -9.77 -1.76
C VAL A 79 -0.33 -8.86 -0.67
N GLY A 80 0.69 -9.27 0.07
CA GLY A 80 1.17 -8.51 1.23
C GLY A 80 2.51 -7.79 1.05
N VAL A 81 2.96 -7.56 -0.19
CA VAL A 81 4.09 -6.65 -0.49
C VAL A 81 3.77 -5.21 -0.08
N GLU A 82 2.52 -4.76 -0.20
CA GLU A 82 2.14 -3.45 0.33
C GLU A 82 2.30 -3.42 1.85
N GLY A 83 1.94 -4.51 2.54
CA GLY A 83 2.13 -4.63 3.99
C GLY A 83 3.61 -4.61 4.40
N SER A 84 4.51 -5.25 3.64
CA SER A 84 5.95 -5.19 3.93
C SER A 84 6.52 -3.80 3.69
N LEU A 85 6.04 -3.07 2.68
CA LEU A 85 6.39 -1.67 2.43
C LEU A 85 5.99 -0.78 3.63
N TYR A 86 4.74 -0.86 4.09
CA TYR A 86 4.26 -0.05 5.21
C TYR A 86 4.94 -0.40 6.53
N LEU A 87 5.14 -1.69 6.83
CA LEU A 87 5.82 -2.12 8.06
C LEU A 87 7.30 -1.77 8.06
N GLY A 88 7.97 -1.89 6.91
CA GLY A 88 9.35 -1.42 6.74
C GLY A 88 9.47 0.09 6.92
N ALA A 89 8.57 0.86 6.31
CA ALA A 89 8.53 2.32 6.45
C ALA A 89 8.27 2.76 7.90
N PHE A 90 7.34 2.09 8.60
CA PHE A 90 7.08 2.34 10.00
C PHE A 90 8.30 2.01 10.88
N ALA A 91 8.97 0.88 10.63
CA ALA A 91 10.18 0.50 11.35
C ALA A 91 11.35 1.48 11.11
N ALA A 92 11.50 2.00 9.89
CA ALA A 92 12.46 3.06 9.58
C ALA A 92 12.14 4.35 10.36
N ALA A 93 10.87 4.78 10.36
CA ALA A 93 10.42 5.95 11.09
C ALA A 93 10.62 5.80 12.62
N TRP A 94 10.27 4.63 13.17
CA TRP A 94 10.50 4.27 14.56
C TRP A 94 11.98 4.34 14.95
N THR A 95 12.86 3.84 14.06
CA THR A 95 14.31 3.90 14.26
C THR A 95 14.79 5.35 14.30
N GLY A 96 14.35 6.18 13.35
CA GLY A 96 14.68 7.61 13.30
C GLY A 96 14.21 8.39 14.53
N PHE A 97 13.05 8.03 15.09
CA PHE A 97 12.52 8.65 16.30
C PHE A 97 13.19 8.16 17.59
N THR A 98 13.61 6.89 17.64
CA THR A 98 14.21 6.30 18.84
C THR A 98 15.68 6.68 18.98
N PHE A 99 16.43 6.69 17.87
CA PHE A 99 17.88 6.90 17.86
C PHE A 99 18.28 8.32 17.42
N THR A 100 17.68 9.33 18.05
CA THR A 100 17.91 10.75 17.69
C THR A 100 19.32 11.26 18.03
N MET A 101 20.05 10.59 18.92
CA MET A 101 21.41 10.97 19.32
C MET A 101 22.50 10.48 18.36
N LEU A 102 22.16 9.64 17.37
CA LEU A 102 23.13 9.11 16.42
C LEU A 102 23.37 10.08 15.25
N PRO A 103 24.62 10.23 14.76
CA PRO A 103 24.89 10.96 13.53
C PRO A 103 24.11 10.38 12.36
N GLY A 104 23.60 11.25 11.46
CA GLY A 104 22.78 10.84 10.31
C GLY A 104 23.42 9.76 9.42
N VAL A 105 24.75 9.77 9.32
CA VAL A 105 25.54 8.77 8.57
C VAL A 105 25.39 7.36 9.13
N VAL A 106 25.17 7.19 10.43
CA VAL A 106 24.97 5.89 11.08
C VAL A 106 23.48 5.57 11.19
N LEU A 107 22.66 6.58 11.44
CA LEU A 107 21.21 6.44 11.60
C LEU A 107 20.54 5.94 10.32
N VAL A 108 20.93 6.46 9.15
CA VAL A 108 20.30 6.10 7.87
C VAL A 108 20.54 4.63 7.51
N PRO A 109 21.77 4.09 7.51
CA PRO A 109 22.00 2.66 7.28
C PRO A 109 21.29 1.77 8.31
N LEU A 110 21.28 2.17 9.59
CA LEU A 110 20.59 1.42 10.64
C LEU A 110 19.09 1.34 10.39
N ALA A 111 18.46 2.45 10.00
CA ALA A 111 17.04 2.49 9.66
C ALA A 111 16.72 1.59 8.45
N PHE A 112 17.57 1.57 7.42
CA PHE A 112 17.43 0.66 6.28
C PHE A 112 17.52 -0.80 6.70
N LEU A 113 18.47 -1.14 7.58
CA LEU A 113 18.69 -2.49 8.06
C LEU A 113 17.49 -3.00 8.86
N ILE A 114 16.99 -2.19 9.80
CA ILE A 114 15.81 -2.51 10.61
C ILE A 114 14.56 -2.61 9.74
N ALA A 115 14.36 -1.68 8.80
CA ALA A 115 13.26 -1.74 7.85
C ALA A 115 13.30 -3.00 6.98
N GLY A 116 14.48 -3.40 6.51
CA GLY A 116 14.69 -4.62 5.75
C GLY A 116 14.38 -5.89 6.55
N VAL A 117 14.80 -5.95 7.82
CA VAL A 117 14.49 -7.08 8.72
C VAL A 117 12.99 -7.19 8.98
N VAL A 118 12.33 -6.08 9.34
CA VAL A 118 10.90 -6.07 9.65
C VAL A 118 10.05 -6.37 8.41
N GLY A 119 10.35 -5.72 7.28
CA GLY A 119 9.66 -5.97 6.02
C GLY A 119 9.90 -7.38 5.50
N GLY A 120 11.13 -7.91 5.64
CA GLY A 120 11.49 -9.27 5.27
C GLY A 120 10.79 -10.32 6.13
N LEU A 121 10.69 -10.11 7.44
CA LEU A 121 9.97 -11.01 8.35
C LEU A 121 8.47 -11.06 8.03
N TRP A 122 7.86 -9.92 7.71
CA TRP A 122 6.47 -9.86 7.26
C TRP A 122 6.25 -10.60 5.93
N GLY A 123 7.19 -10.50 5.00
CA GLY A 123 7.17 -11.27 3.76
C GLY A 123 7.29 -12.77 4.00
N ALA A 124 8.22 -13.19 4.87
CA ALA A 124 8.41 -14.60 5.23
C ALA A 124 7.16 -15.22 5.88
N LEU A 125 6.42 -14.47 6.69
CA LEU A 125 5.15 -14.91 7.28
C LEU A 125 4.05 -15.16 6.23
N GLN A 126 4.11 -14.52 5.05
CA GLN A 126 3.15 -14.72 3.98
C GLN A 126 3.48 -15.93 3.12
N ASP A 127 4.76 -16.13 2.81
CA ASP A 127 5.24 -17.25 2.01
C ASP A 127 4.82 -18.60 2.64
N GLY A 128 4.94 -18.70 3.97
CA GLY A 128 4.50 -19.87 4.72
C GLY A 128 2.98 -20.14 4.69
N ARG A 129 2.15 -19.21 4.20
CA ARG A 129 0.69 -19.39 4.05
C ARG A 129 0.24 -19.59 2.61
N GLY A 130 1.03 -19.20 1.61
CA GLY A 130 0.72 -19.41 0.18
C GLY A 130 1.08 -20.80 -0.32
N GLY A 131 2.10 -21.44 0.26
CA GLY A 131 2.65 -22.73 -0.23
C GLY A 131 1.71 -23.93 -0.12
N HIS A 132 0.71 -23.91 0.77
CA HIS A 132 -0.14 -25.09 1.01
C HIS A 132 -1.23 -25.30 -0.05
N ASP A 133 -1.62 -24.27 -0.80
CA ASP A 133 -2.75 -24.36 -1.73
C ASP A 133 -2.34 -24.67 -3.18
N HIS A 134 -1.05 -24.50 -3.53
CA HIS A 134 -0.54 -24.78 -4.88
C HIS A 134 -0.54 -26.27 -5.23
N HIS A 135 -0.40 -27.16 -4.24
CA HIS A 135 -0.49 -28.60 -4.44
C HIS A 135 -1.92 -29.10 -4.66
N VAL A 136 -2.94 -28.30 -4.32
CA VAL A 136 -4.35 -28.66 -4.45
C VAL A 136 -4.93 -28.21 -5.81
N GLN A 137 -4.45 -27.11 -6.38
CA GLN A 137 -4.92 -26.62 -7.69
C GLN A 137 -4.39 -27.42 -8.88
N LEU A 138 -3.16 -27.94 -8.84
CA LEU A 138 -2.63 -28.79 -9.92
C LEU A 138 -3.31 -30.16 -10.00
N ARG A 139 -3.90 -30.66 -8.89
CA ARG A 139 -4.63 -31.94 -8.89
C ARG A 139 -6.05 -31.88 -9.45
N ARG A 140 -6.63 -30.69 -9.64
CA ARG A 140 -7.98 -30.55 -10.22
C ARG A 140 -8.01 -30.48 -11.74
N HIS A 141 -6.89 -30.14 -12.39
CA HIS A 141 -6.80 -30.03 -13.85
C HIS A 141 -6.27 -31.28 -14.56
N SER A 142 -5.93 -32.36 -13.85
CA SER A 142 -5.50 -33.63 -14.46
C SER A 142 -6.59 -34.72 -14.47
N VAL A 143 -7.85 -34.37 -14.20
CA VAL A 143 -8.98 -35.33 -14.10
C VAL A 143 -10.07 -35.06 -15.15
N HIS A 144 -9.80 -34.19 -16.13
CA HIS A 144 -10.65 -33.97 -17.30
C HIS A 144 -9.77 -33.91 -18.55
#